data_AF-A0AAE0Q9T3-F1
#
_entry.id   AF-A0AAE0Q9T3-F1
#
_cell.length_a   1.000
_cell.length_b   1.000
_cell.length_c   1.000
_cell.angle_alpha   90.00
_cell.angle_beta   90.00
_cell.angle_gamma   90.00
#
_symmetry.space_group_name_H-M   'P 1'
#
loop_
_entity.id
_entity.type
_entity.pdbx_description
1 polymer ?
#
loop_
_entity_poly.entity_id
_entity_poly.type
_entity_poly.pdbx_seq_one_letter_code
_entity_poly.pdbx_strand_id
1 'polypeptide(L)'
;MTLLSEIESKVAVSASLTETELQARLPLQQTIQSCTERLQLLNHRLAGITSVLGALEHFLSSLHKLNDEVSIADCIPPLTAAPAQDFTSRLASIREKLQQATEEAAQIDYLLKDSGISVSLDKKSGSCQDLVAKCATKISALEMKGVQHSKEEEKRERMLRKKKKALQVTLNEVQRSMEKQGLKEATLPALQHRLRCLTDIESKLADVCSDIQNLRDTSAQMNTSEEGLRELEVQWEDIHKTLSESQEECLSLTELLKKFQTCRAHLNNTLQISEQTISEQVSYMGRENLQRIITRVNTIKSELSALGDGVEEFRAVCRQLHSRLKNIPDCPAAPFESEADALMDRWLDVSERTDCYFDNLQIGISMWDKLLLLAREVEIWTNNKLRTFAQPHPFQTEQDVIAMQEELKTQEENVEQFHHRSAEIKDILHNSELPTELQVIESHMRKRMEEVKELFTETSDVYRELVAAKAQVTARMTGCMSSVQMIKDALRTLAASEGAQLIQDIQVLSEKLQLETEQADTLMQQVTVLANVASPESLLSLAEDGAQLQENISEVRNMIILKKEEAESLNNPQQAKYAQVTKSDDLHFQVTVQKIQDLPPEKHDFSNTQEQQDQSS
;
A
#
# COMPACT_ATOMS: atom_id res chain seq x y z
N MET A 1 -117.30 31.12 47.20
CA MET A 1 -117.90 30.99 48.54
C MET A 1 -117.77 32.31 49.28
N THR A 2 -118.68 33.26 49.00
CA THR A 2 -118.90 34.52 49.75
C THR A 2 -119.97 35.32 48.98
N LEU A 3 -121.23 34.89 49.04
CA LEU A 3 -122.44 35.69 48.72
C LEU A 3 -123.74 34.87 48.95
N LEU A 4 -123.82 34.12 50.05
CA LEU A 4 -125.07 33.51 50.53
C LEU A 4 -125.03 33.45 52.08
N SER A 5 -124.95 34.62 52.69
CA SER A 5 -125.18 34.83 54.13
C SER A 5 -125.92 36.17 54.25
N GLU A 6 -127.05 36.17 54.96
CA GLU A 6 -127.86 37.33 55.36
C GLU A 6 -128.86 37.91 54.33
N ILE A 7 -129.73 37.04 53.80
CA ILE A 7 -131.12 37.39 53.42
C ILE A 7 -132.12 36.83 54.47
N GLU A 8 -131.66 36.54 55.69
CA GLU A 8 -132.49 36.04 56.81
C GLU A 8 -132.69 37.08 57.94
N SER A 9 -133.02 38.32 57.58
CA SER A 9 -133.52 39.29 58.56
C SER A 9 -134.47 40.31 57.91
N LYS A 10 -135.73 40.27 58.33
CA LYS A 10 -136.86 41.20 58.06
C LYS A 10 -137.76 40.90 56.84
N VAL A 11 -138.44 39.75 56.91
CA VAL A 11 -139.87 39.67 56.52
C VAL A 11 -140.66 39.56 57.81
N ALA A 12 -140.99 40.71 58.40
CA ALA A 12 -141.98 40.84 59.44
C ALA A 12 -143.07 41.77 58.90
N VAL A 13 -144.32 41.36 59.07
CA VAL A 13 -145.57 42.05 58.69
C VAL A 13 -146.07 41.78 57.26
N SER A 14 -146.75 40.63 57.10
CA SER A 14 -148.00 40.56 56.33
C SER A 14 -149.01 39.69 57.09
N ALA A 15 -149.64 40.28 58.10
CA ALA A 15 -150.85 39.73 58.73
C ALA A 15 -152.08 40.18 57.93
N SER A 16 -152.41 39.40 56.90
CA SER A 16 -153.79 39.18 56.43
C SER A 16 -153.73 38.16 55.29
N LEU A 17 -153.51 36.89 55.64
CA LEU A 17 -153.60 35.78 54.69
C LEU A 17 -154.98 35.16 54.81
N THR A 18 -155.75 35.26 53.74
CA THR A 18 -157.00 34.54 53.55
C THR A 18 -156.71 33.05 53.31
N GLU A 19 -157.64 32.21 53.76
CA GLU A 19 -157.57 30.74 53.86
C GLU A 19 -157.30 30.01 52.52
N THR A 20 -157.28 30.73 51.40
CA THR A 20 -157.02 30.22 50.05
C THR A 20 -155.56 30.22 49.58
N GLU A 21 -154.62 30.91 50.26
CA GLU A 21 -153.19 30.98 49.82
C GLU A 21 -152.26 29.94 50.52
N LEU A 22 -152.68 29.35 51.63
CA LEU A 22 -151.92 28.32 52.36
C LEU A 22 -151.97 26.93 51.70
N GLN A 23 -152.96 26.67 50.84
CA GLN A 23 -153.13 25.38 50.17
C GLN A 23 -152.31 25.24 48.87
N ALA A 24 -151.70 26.33 48.37
CA ALA A 24 -150.90 26.35 47.14
C ALA A 24 -149.37 26.21 47.34
N ARG A 25 -148.86 26.29 48.59
CA ARG A 25 -147.40 26.33 48.87
C ARG A 25 -146.72 24.99 49.19
N LEU A 26 -147.47 23.92 49.48
CA LEU A 26 -146.89 22.59 49.77
C LEU A 26 -146.21 21.88 48.58
N PRO A 27 -146.78 21.87 47.35
CA PRO A 27 -146.16 21.16 46.22
C PRO A 27 -144.85 21.82 45.76
N LEU A 28 -144.75 23.13 45.90
CA LEU A 28 -143.57 23.90 45.49
C LEU A 28 -142.37 23.61 46.42
N GLN A 29 -142.62 23.44 47.71
CA GLN A 29 -141.58 23.11 48.69
C GLN A 29 -141.03 21.69 48.49
N GLN A 30 -141.89 20.70 48.19
CA GLN A 30 -141.46 19.33 47.85
C GLN A 30 -140.67 19.27 46.54
N THR A 31 -141.05 20.06 45.53
CA THR A 31 -140.33 20.10 44.24
C THR A 31 -138.95 20.75 44.39
N ILE A 32 -138.83 21.81 45.20
CA ILE A 32 -137.54 22.44 45.50
C ILE A 32 -136.64 21.46 46.26
N GLN A 33 -137.15 20.77 47.29
CA GLN A 33 -136.36 19.81 48.06
C GLN A 33 -135.87 18.63 47.22
N SER A 34 -136.73 18.07 46.35
CA SER A 34 -136.34 17.03 45.40
C SER A 34 -135.31 17.51 44.36
N CYS A 35 -135.45 18.76 43.89
CA CYS A 35 -134.44 19.37 43.02
C CYS A 35 -133.11 19.58 43.75
N THR A 36 -133.10 20.00 45.02
CA THR A 36 -131.87 20.18 45.81
C THR A 36 -131.15 18.86 46.06
N GLU A 37 -131.87 17.80 46.44
CA GLU A 37 -131.31 16.45 46.61
C GLU A 37 -130.73 15.90 45.30
N ARG A 38 -131.42 16.11 44.16
CA ARG A 38 -130.93 15.69 42.85
C ARG A 38 -129.69 16.48 42.41
N LEU A 39 -129.60 17.76 42.76
CA LEU A 39 -128.45 18.62 42.46
C LEU A 39 -127.25 18.27 43.36
N GLN A 40 -127.48 17.88 44.62
CA GLN A 40 -126.44 17.34 45.51
C GLN A 40 -125.92 15.98 45.03
N LEU A 41 -126.80 15.07 44.58
CA LEU A 41 -126.40 13.81 43.98
C LEU A 41 -125.59 14.01 42.69
N LEU A 42 -126.01 14.95 41.83
CA LEU A 42 -125.27 15.32 40.63
C LEU A 42 -123.92 15.96 40.94
N ASN A 43 -123.84 16.85 41.94
CA ASN A 43 -122.57 17.44 42.38
C ASN A 43 -121.62 16.41 42.98
N HIS A 44 -122.12 15.45 43.76
CA HIS A 44 -121.30 14.37 44.31
C HIS A 44 -120.76 13.46 43.18
N ARG A 45 -121.59 13.15 42.18
CA ARG A 45 -121.19 12.38 41.00
C ARG A 45 -120.20 13.14 40.12
N LEU A 46 -120.37 14.45 39.97
CA LEU A 46 -119.46 15.32 39.23
C LEU A 46 -118.11 15.45 39.94
N ALA A 47 -118.10 15.54 41.28
CA ALA A 47 -116.89 15.52 42.11
C ALA A 47 -116.13 14.18 41.99
N GLY A 48 -116.85 13.05 41.95
CA GLY A 48 -116.26 11.73 41.70
C GLY A 48 -115.63 11.63 40.30
N ILE A 49 -116.35 12.06 39.27
CA ILE A 49 -115.84 12.08 37.88
C ILE A 49 -114.62 13.01 37.74
N THR A 50 -114.62 14.19 38.38
CA THR A 50 -113.46 15.11 38.34
C THR A 50 -112.25 14.54 39.08
N SER A 51 -112.42 13.82 40.18
CA SER A 51 -111.32 13.12 40.86
C SER A 51 -110.73 11.99 40.00
N VAL A 52 -111.57 11.22 39.30
CA VAL A 52 -111.11 10.13 38.42
C VAL A 52 -110.41 10.69 37.17
N LEU A 53 -110.91 11.79 36.60
CA LEU A 53 -110.23 12.50 35.50
C LEU A 53 -108.89 13.08 35.95
N GLY A 54 -108.79 13.65 37.16
CA GLY A 54 -107.53 14.14 37.71
C GLY A 54 -106.51 13.02 37.96
N ALA A 55 -106.96 11.85 38.43
CA ALA A 55 -106.11 10.67 38.56
C ALA A 55 -105.64 10.14 37.19
N LEU A 56 -106.52 10.13 36.19
CA LEU A 56 -106.18 9.76 34.81
C LEU A 56 -105.17 10.74 34.19
N GLU A 57 -105.33 12.05 34.41
CA GLU A 57 -104.41 13.07 33.90
C GLU A 57 -103.01 12.95 34.54
N HIS A 58 -102.96 12.69 35.85
CA HIS A 58 -101.69 12.43 36.55
C HIS A 58 -101.01 11.16 36.02
N PHE A 59 -101.77 10.09 35.79
CA PHE A 59 -101.28 8.85 35.22
C PHE A 59 -100.78 9.01 33.78
N LEU A 60 -101.56 9.68 32.91
CA LEU A 60 -101.14 9.95 31.53
C LEU A 60 -99.89 10.84 31.50
N SER A 61 -99.77 11.80 32.42
CA SER A 61 -98.55 12.61 32.57
C SER A 61 -97.34 11.77 33.02
N SER A 62 -97.54 10.82 33.93
CA SER A 62 -96.49 9.91 34.40
C SER A 62 -96.07 8.90 33.32
N LEU A 63 -97.03 8.39 32.55
CA LEU A 63 -96.80 7.51 31.41
C LEU A 63 -96.14 8.26 30.23
N HIS A 64 -96.49 9.52 30.01
CA HIS A 64 -95.84 10.37 29.02
C HIS A 64 -94.38 10.62 29.39
N LYS A 65 -94.09 10.97 30.66
CA LYS A 65 -92.71 11.06 31.17
C LYS A 65 -91.94 9.75 31.01
N LEU A 66 -92.55 8.61 31.30
CA LEU A 66 -91.93 7.29 31.09
C LEU A 66 -91.66 7.03 29.60
N ASN A 67 -92.61 7.33 28.71
CA ASN A 67 -92.42 7.18 27.28
C ASN A 67 -91.36 8.15 26.72
N ASP A 68 -91.23 9.34 27.29
CA ASP A 68 -90.16 10.29 26.94
C ASP A 68 -88.81 9.80 27.44
N GLU A 69 -88.70 9.27 28.66
CA GLU A 69 -87.48 8.61 29.18
C GLU A 69 -87.08 7.43 28.29
N VAL A 70 -88.04 6.63 27.81
CA VAL A 70 -87.82 5.50 26.89
C VAL A 70 -87.43 5.99 25.49
N SER A 71 -88.04 7.07 24.99
CA SER A 71 -87.72 7.64 23.68
C SER A 71 -86.36 8.32 23.69
N ILE A 72 -86.00 8.99 24.78
CA ILE A 72 -84.65 9.52 25.02
C ILE A 72 -83.64 8.35 25.04
N ALA A 73 -83.97 7.23 25.69
CA ALA A 73 -83.12 6.05 25.69
C ALA A 73 -82.99 5.36 24.31
N ASP A 74 -84.02 5.41 23.45
CA ASP A 74 -83.98 4.88 22.06
C ASP A 74 -83.28 5.84 21.09
N CYS A 75 -83.29 7.16 21.37
CA CYS A 75 -82.68 8.20 20.54
C CYS A 75 -81.21 8.49 20.86
N ILE A 76 -80.66 8.05 22.00
CA ILE A 76 -79.24 8.20 22.31
C ILE A 76 -78.45 7.09 21.60
N PRO A 77 -77.64 7.41 20.57
CA PRO A 77 -76.67 6.46 20.04
C PRO A 77 -75.58 6.27 21.11
N PRO A 78 -75.05 5.05 21.32
CA PRO A 78 -74.15 4.72 22.43
C PRO A 78 -72.71 5.24 22.22
N LEU A 79 -72.55 6.45 21.72
CA LEU A 79 -71.26 7.09 21.45
C LEU A 79 -70.80 8.02 22.59
N THR A 80 -71.54 8.14 23.69
CA THR A 80 -71.10 8.90 24.86
C THR A 80 -70.84 7.98 26.06
N ALA A 81 -69.62 8.09 26.56
CA ALA A 81 -69.01 7.27 27.60
C ALA A 81 -69.71 7.39 28.97
N ALA A 82 -70.80 6.65 29.15
CA ALA A 82 -71.32 6.31 30.48
C ALA A 82 -71.25 4.78 30.63
N PRO A 83 -70.75 4.26 31.78
CA PRO A 83 -70.47 2.84 31.96
C PRO A 83 -71.74 2.02 31.71
N ALA A 84 -71.61 0.81 31.16
CA ALA A 84 -72.73 -0.13 30.95
C ALA A 84 -73.62 -0.34 32.21
N GLN A 85 -73.08 -0.01 33.38
CA GLN A 85 -73.74 0.04 34.68
C GLN A 85 -74.83 1.13 34.78
N ASP A 86 -74.64 2.29 34.15
CA ASP A 86 -75.61 3.40 34.10
C ASP A 86 -76.79 3.11 33.16
N PHE A 87 -76.56 2.41 32.05
CA PHE A 87 -77.65 1.99 31.17
C PHE A 87 -78.48 0.87 31.81
N THR A 88 -77.82 -0.05 32.52
CA THR A 88 -78.48 -1.13 33.26
C THR A 88 -79.27 -0.59 34.47
N SER A 89 -78.72 0.38 35.20
CA SER A 89 -79.41 1.02 36.32
C SER A 89 -80.57 1.92 35.85
N ARG A 90 -80.42 2.63 34.71
CA ARG A 90 -81.50 3.38 34.07
C ARG A 90 -82.61 2.46 33.54
N LEU A 91 -82.27 1.36 32.87
CA LEU A 91 -83.27 0.36 32.44
C LEU A 91 -83.97 -0.30 33.64
N ALA A 92 -83.25 -0.59 34.72
CA ALA A 92 -83.86 -1.08 35.96
C ALA A 92 -84.83 -0.06 36.57
N SER A 93 -84.48 1.23 36.58
CA SER A 93 -85.39 2.29 37.05
C SER A 93 -86.60 2.47 36.13
N ILE A 94 -86.42 2.41 34.81
CA ILE A 94 -87.52 2.46 33.82
C ILE A 94 -88.45 1.25 34.01
N ARG A 95 -87.89 0.07 34.31
CA ARG A 95 -88.66 -1.15 34.60
C ARG A 95 -89.48 -1.04 35.88
N GLU A 96 -88.89 -0.49 36.95
CA GLU A 96 -89.60 -0.24 38.22
C GLU A 96 -90.76 0.75 38.02
N LYS A 97 -90.52 1.85 37.29
CA LYS A 97 -91.57 2.81 36.93
C LYS A 97 -92.65 2.22 36.02
N LEU A 98 -92.29 1.33 35.09
CA LEU A 98 -93.26 0.61 34.26
C LEU A 98 -94.13 -0.32 35.11
N GLN A 99 -93.55 -0.99 36.11
CA GLN A 99 -94.29 -1.86 37.00
C GLN A 99 -95.27 -1.06 37.89
N GLN A 100 -94.83 0.07 38.44
CA GLN A 100 -95.70 1.02 39.13
C GLN A 100 -96.83 1.54 38.22
N ALA A 101 -96.52 1.93 36.97
CA ALA A 101 -97.53 2.36 36.01
C ALA A 101 -98.51 1.24 35.62
N THR A 102 -98.09 -0.02 35.66
CA THR A 102 -98.98 -1.17 35.41
C THR A 102 -100.01 -1.35 36.53
N GLU A 103 -99.57 -1.17 37.78
CA GLU A 103 -100.42 -1.24 38.98
C GLU A 103 -101.39 -0.04 39.04
N GLU A 104 -100.88 1.17 38.78
CA GLU A 104 -101.69 2.39 38.71
C GLU A 104 -102.71 2.34 37.55
N ALA A 105 -102.34 1.79 36.38
CA ALA A 105 -103.27 1.59 35.27
C ALA A 105 -104.42 0.65 35.63
N ALA A 106 -104.14 -0.46 36.31
CA ALA A 106 -105.17 -1.40 36.77
C ALA A 106 -106.14 -0.73 37.76
N GLN A 107 -105.62 0.12 38.65
CA GLN A 107 -106.41 0.87 39.62
C GLN A 107 -107.27 1.96 38.94
N ILE A 108 -106.72 2.68 37.96
CA ILE A 108 -107.43 3.72 37.21
C ILE A 108 -108.48 3.12 36.29
N ASP A 109 -108.21 2.00 35.62
CA ASP A 109 -109.21 1.30 34.80
C ASP A 109 -110.38 0.78 35.66
N TYR A 110 -110.12 0.34 36.89
CA TYR A 110 -111.16 0.01 37.85
C TYR A 110 -112.01 1.24 38.21
N LEU A 111 -111.37 2.38 38.52
CA LEU A 111 -112.05 3.64 38.86
C LEU A 111 -112.86 4.24 37.70
N LEU A 112 -112.34 4.14 36.47
CA LEU A 112 -113.03 4.55 35.25
C LEU A 112 -114.27 3.68 34.98
N LYS A 113 -114.14 2.37 35.17
CA LYS A 113 -115.25 1.41 35.02
C LYS A 113 -116.34 1.62 36.08
N ASP A 114 -115.96 1.86 37.32
CA ASP A 114 -116.88 2.17 38.43
C ASP A 114 -117.63 3.50 38.20
N SER A 115 -116.96 4.48 37.59
CA SER A 115 -117.54 5.79 37.25
C SER A 115 -118.33 5.81 35.93
N GLY A 116 -118.39 4.69 35.20
CA GLY A 116 -119.07 4.59 33.90
C GLY A 116 -118.39 5.36 32.76
N ILE A 117 -117.09 5.64 32.88
CA ILE A 117 -116.27 6.36 31.89
C ILE A 117 -115.47 5.35 31.09
N SER A 118 -115.62 5.34 29.77
CA SER A 118 -114.79 4.52 28.88
C SER A 118 -113.77 5.41 28.16
N VAL A 119 -112.50 5.05 28.22
CA VAL A 119 -111.44 5.71 27.46
C VAL A 119 -111.41 5.12 26.03
N SER A 120 -111.27 6.00 25.03
CA SER A 120 -111.13 5.58 23.63
C SER A 120 -109.72 5.91 23.14
N LEU A 121 -109.00 4.89 22.69
CA LEU A 121 -107.68 5.02 22.11
C LEU A 121 -107.78 4.75 20.60
N ASP A 122 -107.37 5.71 19.76
CA ASP A 122 -107.36 5.57 18.29
C ASP A 122 -108.65 4.98 17.70
N LYS A 123 -109.80 5.53 18.10
CA LYS A 123 -111.15 5.15 17.65
C LYS A 123 -111.60 3.73 18.05
N LYS A 124 -110.93 3.07 19.00
CA LYS A 124 -111.35 1.82 19.66
C LYS A 124 -111.51 2.03 21.17
N SER A 125 -112.35 1.23 21.83
CA SER A 125 -112.38 1.18 23.30
C SER A 125 -111.03 0.64 23.78
N GLY A 126 -110.31 1.43 24.57
CA GLY A 126 -108.96 1.08 25.04
C GLY A 126 -108.83 1.36 26.53
N SER A 127 -108.05 0.52 27.22
CA SER A 127 -107.81 0.65 28.66
C SER A 127 -106.43 1.25 28.93
N CYS A 128 -106.22 1.80 30.13
CA CYS A 128 -104.92 2.31 30.57
C CYS A 128 -103.84 1.21 30.54
N GLN A 129 -104.22 -0.07 30.74
CA GLN A 129 -103.32 -1.21 30.58
C GLN A 129 -102.82 -1.39 29.13
N ASP A 130 -103.62 -1.07 28.10
CA ASP A 130 -103.19 -1.17 26.70
C ASP A 130 -102.10 -0.14 26.35
N LEU A 131 -102.16 1.05 26.97
CA LEU A 131 -101.13 2.08 26.86
C LEU A 131 -99.81 1.65 27.52
N VAL A 132 -99.89 1.04 28.71
CA VAL A 132 -98.72 0.49 29.42
C VAL A 132 -98.12 -0.68 28.64
N ALA A 133 -98.94 -1.55 28.05
CA ALA A 133 -98.47 -2.67 27.21
C ALA A 133 -97.69 -2.19 25.98
N LYS A 134 -98.11 -1.08 25.33
CA LYS A 134 -97.35 -0.44 24.25
C LYS A 134 -96.00 0.13 24.72
N CYS A 135 -95.91 0.64 25.96
CA CYS A 135 -94.64 1.07 26.54
C CYS A 135 -93.75 -0.13 26.89
N ALA A 136 -94.33 -1.21 27.42
CA ALA A 136 -93.64 -2.45 27.75
C ALA A 136 -92.99 -3.12 26.52
N THR A 137 -93.65 -3.11 25.37
CA THR A 137 -93.08 -3.66 24.12
C THR A 137 -91.90 -2.83 23.60
N LYS A 138 -91.94 -1.49 23.73
CA LYS A 138 -90.80 -0.61 23.41
C LYS A 138 -89.61 -0.86 24.33
N ILE A 139 -89.84 -0.99 25.64
CA ILE A 139 -88.80 -1.28 26.63
C ILE A 139 -88.18 -2.66 26.35
N SER A 140 -89.00 -3.67 26.07
CA SER A 140 -88.52 -5.02 25.70
C SER A 140 -87.71 -5.01 24.40
N ALA A 141 -88.06 -4.17 23.43
CA ALA A 141 -87.29 -3.99 22.20
C ALA A 141 -85.92 -3.32 22.45
N LEU A 142 -85.85 -2.35 23.37
CA LEU A 142 -84.59 -1.75 23.83
C LEU A 142 -83.69 -2.78 24.53
N GLU A 143 -84.25 -3.64 25.38
CA GLU A 143 -83.50 -4.73 26.03
C GLU A 143 -82.92 -5.72 25.00
N MET A 144 -83.72 -6.13 24.00
CA MET A 144 -83.25 -7.03 22.94
C MET A 144 -82.15 -6.39 22.08
N LYS A 145 -82.24 -5.08 21.77
CA LYS A 145 -81.16 -4.34 21.09
C LYS A 145 -79.89 -4.29 21.94
N GLY A 146 -80.01 -4.02 23.24
CA GLY A 146 -78.87 -3.98 24.19
C GLY A 146 -78.16 -5.34 24.34
N VAL A 147 -78.93 -6.44 24.44
CA VAL A 147 -78.37 -7.81 24.51
C VAL A 147 -77.71 -8.21 23.19
N GLN A 148 -78.26 -7.82 22.05
CA GLN A 148 -77.67 -8.09 20.74
C GLN A 148 -76.37 -7.31 20.54
N HIS A 149 -76.34 -6.03 20.95
CA HIS A 149 -75.13 -5.19 20.91
C HIS A 149 -74.04 -5.77 21.81
N SER A 150 -74.37 -6.17 23.04
CA SER A 150 -73.43 -6.77 23.99
C SER A 150 -72.82 -8.08 23.46
N LYS A 151 -73.62 -8.96 22.82
CA LYS A 151 -73.10 -10.19 22.21
C LYS A 151 -72.21 -9.93 21.00
N GLU A 152 -72.51 -8.90 20.21
CA GLU A 152 -71.72 -8.54 19.03
C GLU A 152 -70.41 -7.86 19.42
N GLU A 153 -70.42 -7.01 20.44
CA GLU A 153 -69.27 -6.40 21.09
C GLU A 153 -68.36 -7.45 21.74
N GLU A 154 -68.92 -8.41 22.49
CA GLU A 154 -68.17 -9.53 23.05
C GLU A 154 -67.54 -10.42 21.95
N LYS A 155 -68.25 -10.63 20.85
CA LYS A 155 -67.71 -11.38 19.69
C LYS A 155 -66.57 -10.61 19.01
N ARG A 156 -66.69 -9.28 18.86
CA ARG A 156 -65.62 -8.40 18.33
C ARG A 156 -64.41 -8.38 19.27
N GLU A 157 -64.62 -8.26 20.57
CA GLU A 157 -63.56 -8.29 21.59
C GLU A 157 -62.84 -9.65 21.61
N ARG A 158 -63.58 -10.77 21.52
CA ARG A 158 -62.98 -12.10 21.38
C ARG A 158 -62.17 -12.24 20.10
N MET A 159 -62.60 -11.64 18.98
CA MET A 159 -61.82 -11.61 17.74
C MET A 159 -60.55 -10.76 17.90
N LEU A 160 -60.62 -9.59 18.53
CA LEU A 160 -59.44 -8.76 18.85
C LEU A 160 -58.44 -9.52 19.72
N ARG A 161 -58.90 -10.16 20.80
CA ARG A 161 -58.03 -10.98 21.67
C ARG A 161 -57.36 -12.14 20.90
N LYS A 162 -58.09 -12.78 19.97
CA LYS A 162 -57.51 -13.83 19.10
C LYS A 162 -56.48 -13.27 18.14
N LYS A 163 -56.77 -12.14 17.48
CA LYS A 163 -55.82 -11.45 16.60
C LYS A 163 -54.57 -11.00 17.36
N LYS A 164 -54.72 -10.42 18.56
CA LYS A 164 -53.59 -10.08 19.45
C LYS A 164 -52.70 -11.30 19.71
N LYS A 165 -53.29 -12.44 20.13
CA LYS A 165 -52.53 -13.67 20.37
C LYS A 165 -51.86 -14.22 19.11
N ALA A 166 -52.50 -14.11 17.95
CA ALA A 166 -51.91 -14.52 16.69
C ALA A 166 -50.69 -13.64 16.34
N LEU A 167 -50.80 -12.32 16.47
CA LEU A 167 -49.68 -11.39 16.25
C LEU A 167 -48.54 -11.61 17.24
N GLN A 168 -48.84 -11.90 18.50
CA GLN A 168 -47.83 -12.27 19.48
C GLN A 168 -47.03 -13.51 19.04
N VAL A 169 -47.70 -14.51 18.46
CA VAL A 169 -47.05 -15.72 17.96
C VAL A 169 -46.19 -15.43 16.74
N THR A 170 -46.69 -14.64 15.78
CA THR A 170 -45.91 -14.26 14.59
C THR A 170 -44.71 -13.40 14.97
N LEU A 171 -44.85 -12.46 15.90
CA LEU A 171 -43.74 -11.64 16.40
C LEU A 171 -42.65 -12.50 17.07
N ASN A 172 -43.04 -13.47 17.89
CA ASN A 172 -42.12 -14.45 18.47
C ASN A 172 -41.45 -15.36 17.41
N GLU A 173 -42.11 -15.64 16.28
CA GLU A 173 -41.54 -16.39 15.17
C GLU A 173 -40.55 -15.57 14.34
N VAL A 174 -40.84 -14.30 14.11
CA VAL A 174 -39.93 -13.33 13.48
C VAL A 174 -38.66 -13.19 14.33
N GLN A 175 -38.80 -13.01 15.65
CA GLN A 175 -37.68 -12.95 16.58
C GLN A 175 -36.82 -14.23 16.53
N ARG A 176 -37.44 -15.42 16.62
CA ARG A 176 -36.71 -16.70 16.50
C ARG A 176 -36.02 -16.88 15.15
N SER A 177 -36.61 -16.36 14.07
CA SER A 177 -36.02 -16.44 12.74
C SER A 177 -34.79 -15.55 12.60
N MET A 178 -34.78 -14.39 13.28
CA MET A 178 -33.65 -13.48 13.38
C MET A 178 -32.51 -14.09 14.22
N GLU A 179 -32.82 -14.64 15.39
CA GLU A 179 -31.82 -15.28 16.28
C GLU A 179 -31.11 -16.47 15.62
N LYS A 180 -31.76 -17.14 14.67
CA LYS A 180 -31.17 -18.24 13.87
C LYS A 180 -30.22 -17.76 12.77
N GLN A 181 -30.13 -16.46 12.48
CA GLN A 181 -29.26 -15.91 11.44
C GLN A 181 -27.81 -15.79 11.92
N GLY A 182 -27.17 -16.93 12.17
CA GLY A 182 -25.73 -17.03 12.40
C GLY A 182 -24.90 -16.93 11.11
N LEU A 183 -23.58 -16.87 11.25
CA LEU A 183 -22.66 -16.79 10.12
C LEU A 183 -21.68 -17.96 10.16
N LYS A 184 -21.83 -18.95 9.27
CA LYS A 184 -20.94 -20.14 9.27
C LYS A 184 -19.54 -19.87 8.72
N GLU A 185 -19.42 -18.90 7.82
CA GLU A 185 -18.17 -18.57 7.14
C GLU A 185 -18.02 -17.04 7.05
N ALA A 186 -16.83 -16.53 7.35
CA ALA A 186 -16.51 -15.11 7.26
C ALA A 186 -16.20 -14.68 5.80
N THR A 187 -17.12 -14.95 4.87
CA THR A 187 -16.96 -14.65 3.44
C THR A 187 -18.00 -13.64 2.96
N LEU A 188 -17.67 -12.89 1.89
CA LEU A 188 -18.60 -11.93 1.28
C LEU A 188 -19.94 -12.58 0.86
N PRO A 189 -19.97 -13.75 0.20
CA PRO A 189 -21.24 -14.39 -0.15
C PRO A 189 -22.08 -14.80 1.07
N ALA A 190 -21.44 -15.26 2.15
CA ALA A 190 -22.14 -15.64 3.37
C ALA A 190 -22.79 -14.42 4.07
N LEU A 191 -22.08 -13.28 4.13
CA LEU A 191 -22.65 -12.02 4.63
C LEU A 191 -23.77 -11.49 3.75
N GLN A 192 -23.62 -11.53 2.42
CA GLN A 192 -24.67 -11.11 1.49
C GLN A 192 -25.92 -11.97 1.62
N HIS A 193 -25.76 -13.27 1.84
CA HIS A 193 -26.87 -14.17 2.12
C HIS A 193 -27.55 -13.81 3.45
N ARG A 194 -26.80 -13.62 4.54
CA ARG A 194 -27.33 -13.20 5.84
C ARG A 194 -28.10 -11.88 5.71
N LEU A 195 -27.53 -10.88 5.04
CA LEU A 195 -28.17 -9.58 4.82
C LEU A 195 -29.51 -9.74 4.08
N ARG A 196 -29.56 -10.56 3.02
CA ARG A 196 -30.80 -10.86 2.30
C ARG A 196 -31.86 -11.48 3.22
N CYS A 197 -31.48 -12.45 4.04
CA CYS A 197 -32.40 -13.06 5.02
C CYS A 197 -32.89 -12.05 6.06
N LEU A 198 -32.04 -11.12 6.52
CA LEU A 198 -32.45 -10.05 7.43
C LEU A 198 -33.43 -9.08 6.76
N THR A 199 -33.22 -8.72 5.49
CA THR A 199 -34.19 -7.92 4.70
C THR A 199 -35.53 -8.65 4.51
N ASP A 200 -35.50 -9.97 4.28
CA ASP A 200 -36.73 -10.78 4.22
C ASP A 200 -37.46 -10.81 5.58
N ILE A 201 -36.73 -10.76 6.70
CA ILE A 201 -37.31 -10.64 8.05
C ILE A 201 -37.87 -9.23 8.28
N GLU A 202 -37.20 -8.19 7.80
CA GLU A 202 -37.65 -6.79 7.87
C GLU A 202 -38.99 -6.59 7.15
N SER A 203 -39.14 -7.16 5.95
CA SER A 203 -40.43 -7.12 5.24
C SER A 203 -41.57 -7.76 6.04
N LYS A 204 -41.33 -8.94 6.65
CA LYS A 204 -42.30 -9.59 7.55
C LYS A 204 -42.61 -8.77 8.79
N LEU A 205 -41.61 -8.05 9.33
CA LEU A 205 -41.78 -7.18 10.49
C LEU A 205 -42.59 -5.92 10.14
N ALA A 206 -42.47 -5.41 8.91
CA ALA A 206 -43.30 -4.32 8.38
C ALA A 206 -44.76 -4.74 8.18
N ASP A 207 -45.01 -5.98 7.73
CA ASP A 207 -46.36 -6.56 7.68
C ASP A 207 -46.97 -6.63 9.10
N VAL A 208 -46.21 -7.11 10.09
CA VAL A 208 -46.64 -7.15 11.49
C VAL A 208 -46.91 -5.74 12.05
N CYS A 209 -46.10 -4.74 11.70
CA CYS A 209 -46.35 -3.33 12.07
C CYS A 209 -47.69 -2.83 11.52
N SER A 210 -47.97 -3.13 10.25
CA SER A 210 -49.23 -2.77 9.60
C SER A 210 -50.42 -3.43 10.30
N ASP A 211 -50.28 -4.70 10.70
CA ASP A 211 -51.29 -5.43 11.47
C ASP A 211 -51.48 -4.90 12.89
N ILE A 212 -50.40 -4.48 13.58
CA ILE A 212 -50.48 -3.81 14.89
C ILE A 212 -51.23 -2.48 14.75
N GLN A 213 -50.94 -1.69 13.71
CA GLN A 213 -51.64 -0.43 13.46
C GLN A 213 -53.13 -0.66 13.14
N ASN A 214 -53.45 -1.66 12.32
CA ASN A 214 -54.83 -2.07 12.07
C ASN A 214 -55.56 -2.49 13.37
N LEU A 215 -54.87 -3.20 14.27
CA LEU A 215 -55.41 -3.55 15.58
C LEU A 215 -55.61 -2.34 16.49
N ARG A 216 -54.70 -1.36 16.45
CA ARG A 216 -54.84 -0.11 17.19
C ARG A 216 -56.05 0.69 16.71
N ASP A 217 -56.21 0.85 15.40
CA ASP A 217 -57.35 1.57 14.81
C ASP A 217 -58.68 0.89 15.15
N THR A 218 -58.71 -0.45 15.10
CA THR A 218 -59.91 -1.21 15.49
C THR A 218 -60.17 -1.22 17.00
N SER A 219 -59.14 -1.13 17.85
CA SER A 219 -59.27 -0.99 19.30
C SER A 219 -59.74 0.42 19.71
N ALA A 220 -59.22 1.46 19.06
CA ALA A 220 -59.63 2.85 19.29
C ALA A 220 -61.11 3.08 18.94
N GLN A 221 -61.61 2.40 17.90
CA GLN A 221 -63.03 2.39 17.57
C GLN A 221 -63.90 1.68 18.64
N MET A 222 -63.30 0.85 19.49
CA MET A 222 -63.98 0.02 20.49
C MET A 222 -63.75 0.47 21.94
N ASN A 223 -62.99 1.55 22.19
CA ASN A 223 -62.64 2.03 23.54
C ASN A 223 -62.09 0.93 24.48
N THR A 224 -61.36 -0.05 23.94
CA THR A 224 -60.79 -1.17 24.69
C THR A 224 -59.40 -0.86 25.26
N SER A 225 -59.02 -1.50 26.37
CA SER A 225 -57.76 -1.27 27.09
C SER A 225 -56.50 -1.42 26.20
N GLU A 226 -55.66 -0.38 26.20
CA GLU A 226 -54.46 -0.24 25.35
C GLU A 226 -53.20 -0.95 25.88
N GLU A 227 -53.19 -1.40 27.15
CA GLU A 227 -51.98 -1.90 27.82
C GLU A 227 -51.35 -3.08 27.06
N GLY A 228 -52.19 -3.98 26.56
CA GLY A 228 -51.75 -5.13 25.80
C GLY A 228 -51.26 -4.84 24.38
N LEU A 229 -51.64 -3.69 23.80
CA LEU A 229 -51.12 -3.24 22.50
C LEU A 229 -49.75 -2.59 22.69
N ARG A 230 -49.57 -1.84 23.78
CA ARG A 230 -48.29 -1.25 24.16
C ARG A 230 -47.19 -2.30 24.32
N GLU A 231 -47.48 -3.45 24.93
CA GLU A 231 -46.54 -4.57 25.04
C GLU A 231 -46.06 -5.10 23.66
N LEU A 232 -46.99 -5.24 22.70
CA LEU A 232 -46.67 -5.69 21.34
C LEU A 232 -45.85 -4.65 20.57
N GLU A 233 -46.16 -3.36 20.78
CA GLU A 233 -45.42 -2.25 20.17
C GLU A 233 -43.99 -2.17 20.70
N VAL A 234 -43.80 -2.28 22.02
CA VAL A 234 -42.46 -2.31 22.62
C VAL A 234 -41.66 -3.51 22.11
N GLN A 235 -42.26 -4.70 22.06
CA GLN A 235 -41.57 -5.88 21.53
C GLN A 235 -41.24 -5.73 20.04
N TRP A 236 -42.12 -5.13 19.25
CA TRP A 236 -41.85 -4.81 17.85
C TRP A 236 -40.71 -3.80 17.72
N GLU A 237 -40.68 -2.74 18.53
CA GLU A 237 -39.61 -1.75 18.55
C GLU A 237 -38.25 -2.38 18.90
N ASP A 238 -38.22 -3.27 19.91
CA ASP A 238 -37.01 -4.00 20.30
C ASP A 238 -36.50 -4.94 19.19
N ILE A 239 -37.39 -5.69 18.54
CA ILE A 239 -37.03 -6.57 17.42
C ILE A 239 -36.58 -5.74 16.21
N HIS A 240 -37.27 -4.64 15.90
CA HIS A 240 -36.90 -3.75 14.81
C HIS A 240 -35.50 -3.14 15.05
N LYS A 241 -35.25 -2.65 16.26
CA LYS A 241 -33.96 -2.09 16.65
C LYS A 241 -32.83 -3.10 16.50
N THR A 242 -32.98 -4.30 17.07
CA THR A 242 -31.96 -5.37 16.98
C THR A 242 -31.75 -5.86 15.54
N LEU A 243 -32.81 -5.89 14.73
CA LEU A 243 -32.73 -6.20 13.31
C LEU A 243 -31.92 -5.14 12.56
N SER A 244 -32.23 -3.85 12.74
CA SER A 244 -31.51 -2.74 12.12
C SER A 244 -30.02 -2.73 12.52
N GLU A 245 -29.71 -2.93 13.80
CA GLU A 245 -28.33 -3.07 14.30
C GLU A 245 -27.61 -4.24 13.61
N SER A 246 -28.26 -5.40 13.48
CA SER A 246 -27.68 -6.57 12.82
C SER A 246 -27.44 -6.38 11.31
N GLN A 247 -28.30 -5.60 10.63
CA GLN A 247 -28.13 -5.23 9.23
C GLN A 247 -26.97 -4.24 9.05
N GLU A 248 -26.84 -3.24 9.92
CA GLU A 248 -25.71 -2.31 9.93
C GLU A 248 -24.39 -3.04 10.19
N GLU A 249 -24.37 -4.00 11.11
CA GLU A 249 -23.22 -4.87 11.34
C GLU A 249 -22.83 -5.65 10.06
N CYS A 250 -23.79 -6.26 9.37
CA CYS A 250 -23.58 -6.94 8.08
C CYS A 250 -22.96 -6.03 7.01
N LEU A 251 -23.47 -4.80 6.89
CA LEU A 251 -22.96 -3.81 5.93
C LEU A 251 -21.53 -3.39 6.28
N SER A 252 -21.26 -3.08 7.55
CA SER A 252 -19.92 -2.72 8.02
C SER A 252 -18.89 -3.84 7.83
N LEU A 253 -19.28 -5.10 8.08
CA LEU A 253 -18.44 -6.28 7.84
C LEU A 253 -18.17 -6.49 6.35
N THR A 254 -19.16 -6.21 5.50
CA THR A 254 -19.01 -6.29 4.03
C THR A 254 -17.96 -5.28 3.55
N GLU A 255 -17.97 -4.06 4.08
CA GLU A 255 -16.96 -3.05 3.76
C GLU A 255 -15.57 -3.44 4.26
N LEU A 256 -15.46 -3.94 5.50
CA LEU A 256 -14.20 -4.41 6.07
C LEU A 256 -13.61 -5.59 5.28
N LEU A 257 -14.42 -6.56 4.86
CA LEU A 257 -13.96 -7.68 4.03
C LEU A 257 -13.49 -7.22 2.64
N LYS A 258 -14.15 -6.23 2.04
CA LYS A 258 -13.69 -5.63 0.78
C LYS A 258 -12.33 -4.96 0.96
N LYS A 259 -12.16 -4.17 2.03
CA LYS A 259 -10.86 -3.54 2.37
C LYS A 259 -9.79 -4.61 2.57
N PHE A 260 -10.09 -5.65 3.36
CA PHE A 260 -9.20 -6.79 3.57
C PHE A 260 -8.74 -7.42 2.25
N GLN A 261 -9.66 -7.70 1.33
CA GLN A 261 -9.33 -8.30 0.04
C GLN A 261 -8.46 -7.39 -0.83
N THR A 262 -8.77 -6.09 -0.89
CA THR A 262 -7.99 -5.12 -1.66
C THR A 262 -6.58 -4.95 -1.09
N CYS A 263 -6.45 -4.76 0.23
CA CYS A 263 -5.15 -4.66 0.91
C CYS A 263 -4.34 -5.94 0.69
N ARG A 264 -4.94 -7.11 0.95
CA ARG A 264 -4.30 -8.42 0.77
C ARG A 264 -3.78 -8.62 -0.66
N ALA A 265 -4.56 -8.25 -1.67
CA ALA A 265 -4.18 -8.41 -3.06
C ALA A 265 -3.01 -7.50 -3.43
N HIS A 266 -3.05 -6.23 -3.01
CA HIS A 266 -1.97 -5.27 -3.24
C HIS A 266 -0.67 -5.71 -2.56
N LEU A 267 -0.73 -6.01 -1.26
CA LEU A 267 0.40 -6.46 -0.46
C LEU A 267 1.05 -7.72 -1.06
N ASN A 268 0.25 -8.74 -1.37
CA ASN A 268 0.78 -9.98 -1.96
C ASN A 268 1.41 -9.76 -3.33
N ASN A 269 0.82 -8.91 -4.17
CA ASN A 269 1.36 -8.62 -5.50
C ASN A 269 2.73 -7.96 -5.40
N THR A 270 2.86 -6.89 -4.61
CA THR A 270 4.14 -6.19 -4.41
C THR A 270 5.20 -7.10 -3.78
N LEU A 271 4.85 -7.87 -2.74
CA LEU A 271 5.76 -8.83 -2.13
C LEU A 271 6.22 -9.91 -3.12
N GLN A 272 5.30 -10.43 -3.93
CA GLN A 272 5.61 -11.44 -4.95
C GLN A 272 6.53 -10.89 -6.06
N ILE A 273 6.29 -9.67 -6.54
CA ILE A 273 7.15 -9.01 -7.52
C ILE A 273 8.56 -8.83 -6.96
N SER A 274 8.68 -8.45 -5.68
CA SER A 274 9.98 -8.32 -5.05
C SER A 274 10.71 -9.66 -4.93
N GLU A 275 10.04 -10.68 -4.39
CA GLU A 275 10.59 -12.04 -4.26
C GLU A 275 11.07 -12.59 -5.60
N GLN A 276 10.28 -12.40 -6.65
CA GLN A 276 10.67 -12.82 -8.00
C GLN A 276 11.90 -12.04 -8.48
N THR A 277 11.94 -10.73 -8.24
CA THR A 277 13.05 -9.86 -8.69
C THR A 277 14.36 -10.20 -7.99
N ILE A 278 14.35 -10.50 -6.69
CA ILE A 278 15.54 -10.89 -5.93
C ILE A 278 15.97 -12.34 -6.19
N SER A 279 15.04 -13.20 -6.63
CA SER A 279 15.32 -14.60 -6.96
C SER A 279 15.70 -14.81 -8.43
N GLU A 280 15.52 -13.79 -9.28
CA GLU A 280 15.80 -13.88 -10.72
C GLU A 280 17.31 -13.97 -10.96
N GLN A 281 17.75 -15.15 -11.41
CA GLN A 281 19.12 -15.34 -11.89
C GLN A 281 19.24 -14.84 -13.32
N VAL A 282 20.29 -14.08 -13.59
CA VAL A 282 20.52 -13.47 -14.89
C VAL A 282 21.53 -14.29 -15.66
N SER A 283 21.18 -14.71 -16.88
CA SER A 283 22.04 -15.56 -17.72
C SER A 283 23.33 -14.88 -18.15
N TYR A 284 23.32 -13.55 -18.25
CA TYR A 284 24.49 -12.74 -18.57
C TYR A 284 24.67 -11.65 -17.53
N MET A 285 25.81 -11.64 -16.84
CA MET A 285 26.21 -10.57 -15.94
C MET A 285 27.29 -9.71 -16.60
N GLY A 286 26.98 -8.43 -16.78
CA GLY A 286 27.90 -7.41 -17.27
C GLY A 286 27.62 -6.08 -16.57
N ARG A 287 28.52 -5.11 -16.68
CA ARG A 287 28.45 -3.85 -15.92
C ARG A 287 27.12 -3.11 -16.10
N GLU A 288 26.68 -2.96 -17.34
CA GLU A 288 25.43 -2.26 -17.67
C GLU A 288 24.19 -3.01 -17.16
N ASN A 289 24.24 -4.35 -17.20
CA ASN A 289 23.13 -5.15 -16.71
C ASN A 289 23.03 -5.08 -15.18
N LEU A 290 24.17 -5.12 -14.49
CA LEU A 290 24.26 -4.90 -13.06
C LEU A 290 23.68 -3.54 -12.66
N GLN A 291 24.01 -2.47 -13.38
CA GLN A 291 23.42 -1.15 -13.17
C GLN A 291 21.89 -1.13 -13.36
N ARG A 292 21.39 -1.87 -14.36
CA ARG A 292 19.94 -2.00 -14.63
C ARG A 292 19.23 -2.72 -13.49
N ILE A 293 19.81 -3.81 -12.99
CA ILE A 293 19.28 -4.57 -11.85
C ILE A 293 19.27 -3.71 -10.60
N ILE A 294 20.36 -2.99 -10.31
CA ILE A 294 20.44 -2.02 -9.21
C ILE A 294 19.29 -1.02 -9.27
N THR A 295 19.05 -0.43 -10.45
CA THR A 295 17.97 0.55 -10.64
C THR A 295 16.60 -0.09 -10.38
N ARG A 296 16.36 -1.29 -10.91
CA ARG A 296 15.10 -2.03 -10.72
C ARG A 296 14.86 -2.38 -9.24
N VAL A 297 15.87 -2.93 -8.57
CA VAL A 297 15.80 -3.31 -7.15
C VAL A 297 15.60 -2.09 -6.27
N ASN A 298 16.22 -0.96 -6.60
CA ASN A 298 16.01 0.30 -5.87
C ASN A 298 14.56 0.80 -5.98
N THR A 299 13.93 0.67 -7.15
CA THR A 299 12.51 0.98 -7.33
C THR A 299 11.63 0.10 -6.44
N ILE A 300 11.85 -1.21 -6.47
CA ILE A 300 11.07 -2.17 -5.66
C ILE A 300 11.31 -1.96 -4.16
N LYS A 301 12.54 -1.67 -3.74
CA LYS A 301 12.87 -1.28 -2.35
C LYS A 301 12.06 -0.06 -1.90
N SER A 302 11.91 0.94 -2.78
CA SER A 302 11.07 2.12 -2.52
C SER A 302 9.59 1.73 -2.42
N GLU A 303 9.10 0.81 -3.24
CA GLU A 303 7.73 0.29 -3.16
C GLU A 303 7.48 -0.53 -1.88
N LEU A 304 8.44 -1.37 -1.44
CA LEU A 304 8.36 -2.14 -0.21
C LEU A 304 8.38 -1.26 1.04
N SER A 305 9.20 -0.21 1.04
CA SER A 305 9.20 0.75 2.15
C SER A 305 7.89 1.54 2.22
N ALA A 306 7.30 1.90 1.08
CA ALA A 306 5.97 2.52 1.02
C ALA A 306 4.84 1.58 1.47
N LEU A 307 5.06 0.27 1.48
CA LEU A 307 4.09 -0.73 1.88
C LEU A 307 3.81 -0.75 3.40
N GLY A 308 4.69 -0.17 4.22
CA GLY A 308 4.60 -0.22 5.68
C GLY A 308 3.24 0.26 6.23
N ASP A 309 2.73 1.39 5.73
CA ASP A 309 1.42 1.90 6.12
C ASP A 309 0.28 0.94 5.71
N GLY A 310 0.41 0.30 4.54
CA GLY A 310 -0.55 -0.69 4.05
C GLY A 310 -0.57 -1.99 4.87
N VAL A 311 0.58 -2.42 5.40
CA VAL A 311 0.67 -3.58 6.30
C VAL A 311 -0.02 -3.28 7.64
N GLU A 312 0.17 -2.08 8.20
CA GLU A 312 -0.52 -1.67 9.41
C GLU A 312 -2.03 -1.48 9.20
N GLU A 313 -2.45 -0.93 8.06
CA GLU A 313 -3.86 -0.89 7.67
C GLU A 313 -4.46 -2.31 7.61
N PHE A 314 -3.76 -3.25 6.97
CA PHE A 314 -4.20 -4.65 6.88
C PHE A 314 -4.35 -5.29 8.26
N ARG A 315 -3.39 -5.10 9.16
CA ARG A 315 -3.47 -5.54 10.56
C ARG A 315 -4.66 -4.92 11.29
N ALA A 316 -4.89 -3.62 11.10
CA ALA A 316 -6.03 -2.93 11.71
C ALA A 316 -7.38 -3.46 11.19
N VAL A 317 -7.49 -3.75 9.90
CA VAL A 317 -8.68 -4.38 9.30
C VAL A 317 -8.88 -5.79 9.86
N CYS A 318 -7.83 -6.60 9.96
CA CYS A 318 -7.89 -7.95 10.53
C CYS A 318 -8.38 -7.94 11.99
N ARG A 319 -7.87 -7.03 12.83
CA ARG A 319 -8.34 -6.84 14.21
C ARG A 319 -9.81 -6.44 14.28
N GLN A 320 -10.25 -5.51 13.42
CA GLN A 320 -11.65 -5.07 13.35
C GLN A 320 -12.59 -6.19 12.89
N LEU A 321 -12.18 -6.98 11.90
CA LEU A 321 -12.92 -8.17 11.44
C LEU A 321 -13.03 -9.18 12.58
N HIS A 322 -11.93 -9.50 13.24
CA HIS A 322 -11.93 -10.44 14.36
C HIS A 322 -12.86 -9.97 15.50
N SER A 323 -12.77 -8.70 15.91
CA SER A 323 -13.60 -8.16 17.00
C SER A 323 -15.09 -8.17 16.68
N ARG A 324 -15.48 -7.87 15.43
CA ARG A 324 -16.89 -7.82 15.01
C ARG A 324 -17.46 -9.23 14.78
N LEU A 325 -16.68 -10.14 14.20
CA LEU A 325 -17.12 -11.52 13.97
C LEU A 325 -17.29 -12.32 15.26
N LYS A 326 -16.52 -12.02 16.31
CA LYS A 326 -16.66 -12.63 17.63
C LYS A 326 -18.06 -12.43 18.25
N ASN A 327 -18.76 -11.36 17.86
CA ASN A 327 -20.10 -11.06 18.38
C ASN A 327 -21.22 -11.78 17.61
N ILE A 328 -20.91 -12.43 16.48
CA ILE A 328 -21.91 -13.09 15.63
C ILE A 328 -22.04 -14.57 16.00
N PRO A 329 -23.27 -15.10 16.20
CA PRO A 329 -23.50 -16.53 16.47
C PRO A 329 -22.98 -17.43 15.34
N ASP A 330 -22.50 -18.62 15.73
CA ASP A 330 -22.02 -19.69 14.83
C ASP A 330 -20.81 -19.34 13.94
N CYS A 331 -20.15 -18.20 14.17
CA CYS A 331 -18.95 -17.82 13.42
C CYS A 331 -17.70 -18.51 13.95
N PRO A 332 -16.96 -19.28 13.12
CA PRO A 332 -15.67 -19.82 13.53
C PRO A 332 -14.70 -18.67 13.81
N ALA A 333 -13.77 -18.89 14.74
CA ALA A 333 -12.62 -18.02 14.92
C ALA A 333 -11.80 -18.04 13.62
N ALA A 334 -12.01 -17.03 12.77
CA ALA A 334 -11.34 -16.93 11.49
C ALA A 334 -9.86 -16.54 11.69
N PRO A 335 -8.92 -17.06 10.87
CA PRO A 335 -7.48 -16.92 11.05
C PRO A 335 -6.93 -15.55 10.60
N PHE A 336 -7.71 -14.46 10.72
CA PHE A 336 -7.31 -13.13 10.27
C PHE A 336 -6.06 -12.62 10.98
N GLU A 337 -5.94 -12.87 12.29
CA GLU A 337 -4.77 -12.46 13.06
C GLU A 337 -3.50 -13.21 12.62
N SER A 338 -3.59 -14.55 12.49
CA SER A 338 -2.45 -15.34 12.01
C SER A 338 -2.05 -15.01 10.57
N GLU A 339 -3.00 -14.64 9.71
CA GLU A 339 -2.70 -14.17 8.35
C GLU A 339 -2.01 -12.81 8.37
N ALA A 340 -2.44 -11.90 9.25
CA ALA A 340 -1.81 -10.60 9.43
C ALA A 340 -0.38 -10.70 9.96
N ASP A 341 -0.14 -11.60 10.92
CA ASP A 341 1.19 -11.85 11.46
C ASP A 341 2.10 -12.51 10.41
N ALA A 342 1.62 -13.54 9.69
CA ALA A 342 2.39 -14.18 8.62
C ALA A 342 2.74 -13.21 7.48
N LEU A 343 1.83 -12.28 7.13
CA LEU A 343 2.08 -11.27 6.12
C LEU A 343 3.08 -10.21 6.60
N MET A 344 3.04 -9.83 7.88
CA MET A 344 4.02 -8.94 8.50
C MET A 344 5.41 -9.57 8.49
N ASP A 345 5.54 -10.83 8.91
CA ASP A 345 6.80 -11.57 8.90
C ASP A 345 7.37 -11.66 7.48
N ARG A 346 6.52 -11.98 6.50
CA ARG A 346 6.92 -12.03 5.08
C ARG A 346 7.37 -10.67 4.56
N TRP A 347 6.68 -9.58 4.91
CA TRP A 347 7.09 -8.24 4.50
C TRP A 347 8.44 -7.85 5.09
N LEU A 348 8.70 -8.19 6.35
CA LEU A 348 10.00 -7.96 6.99
C LEU A 348 11.11 -8.79 6.33
N ASP A 349 10.90 -10.10 6.13
CA ASP A 349 11.87 -10.98 5.46
C ASP A 349 12.20 -10.49 4.05
N VAL A 350 11.18 -10.20 3.24
CA VAL A 350 11.38 -9.74 1.86
C VAL A 350 12.06 -8.38 1.82
N SER A 351 11.73 -7.46 2.73
CA SER A 351 12.37 -6.14 2.80
C SER A 351 13.85 -6.26 3.19
N GLU A 352 14.17 -7.05 4.22
CA GLU A 352 15.55 -7.30 4.65
C GLU A 352 16.37 -7.99 3.54
N ARG A 353 15.82 -9.03 2.92
CA ARG A 353 16.47 -9.71 1.80
C ARG A 353 16.67 -8.79 0.59
N THR A 354 15.72 -7.89 0.32
CA THR A 354 15.85 -6.90 -0.75
C THR A 354 16.95 -5.90 -0.43
N ASP A 355 17.06 -5.45 0.82
CA ASP A 355 18.13 -4.57 1.28
C ASP A 355 19.50 -5.24 1.19
N CYS A 356 19.65 -6.46 1.69
CA CYS A 356 20.90 -7.22 1.57
C CYS A 356 21.28 -7.47 0.10
N TYR A 357 20.31 -7.83 -0.74
CA TYR A 357 20.55 -8.03 -2.17
C TYR A 357 20.99 -6.72 -2.83
N PHE A 358 20.34 -5.60 -2.51
CA PHE A 358 20.72 -4.28 -3.02
C PHE A 358 22.14 -3.88 -2.60
N ASP A 359 22.50 -4.07 -1.34
CA ASP A 359 23.84 -3.76 -0.83
C ASP A 359 24.91 -4.62 -1.51
N ASN A 360 24.64 -5.91 -1.71
CA ASN A 360 25.51 -6.81 -2.46
C ASN A 360 25.69 -6.34 -3.92
N LEU A 361 24.62 -5.90 -4.58
CA LEU A 361 24.71 -5.33 -5.93
C LEU A 361 25.57 -4.05 -5.95
N GLN A 362 25.42 -3.16 -4.96
CA GLN A 362 26.22 -1.94 -4.82
C GLN A 362 27.71 -2.22 -4.58
N ILE A 363 28.01 -3.19 -3.73
CA ILE A 363 29.39 -3.66 -3.51
C ILE A 363 29.94 -4.25 -4.81
N GLY A 364 29.17 -5.11 -5.48
CA GLY A 364 29.53 -5.74 -6.74
C GLY A 364 29.89 -4.73 -7.83
N ILE A 365 29.06 -3.69 -8.05
CA ILE A 365 29.35 -2.67 -9.07
C ILE A 365 30.58 -1.82 -8.70
N SER A 366 30.77 -1.49 -7.41
CA SER A 366 31.94 -0.75 -6.96
C SER A 366 33.24 -1.55 -7.17
N MET A 367 33.23 -2.84 -6.86
CA MET A 367 34.35 -3.74 -7.13
C MET A 367 34.62 -3.86 -8.63
N TRP A 368 33.56 -3.97 -9.44
CA TRP A 368 33.67 -4.02 -10.88
C TRP A 368 34.34 -2.77 -11.46
N ASP A 369 33.95 -1.58 -11.03
CA ASP A 369 34.56 -0.32 -11.47
C ASP A 369 36.04 -0.26 -11.07
N LYS A 370 36.41 -0.73 -9.87
CA LYS A 370 37.83 -0.84 -9.45
C LYS A 370 38.62 -1.82 -10.32
N LEU A 371 38.02 -2.92 -10.74
CA LEU A 371 38.65 -3.88 -11.66
C LEU A 371 38.91 -3.25 -13.04
N LEU A 372 37.94 -2.49 -13.57
CA LEU A 372 38.12 -1.80 -14.85
C LEU A 372 39.25 -0.77 -14.80
N LEU A 373 39.41 -0.07 -13.68
CA LEU A 373 40.54 0.84 -13.47
C LEU A 373 41.87 0.08 -13.44
N LEU A 374 41.95 -1.02 -12.69
CA LEU A 374 43.15 -1.87 -12.64
C LEU A 374 43.53 -2.41 -14.02
N ALA A 375 42.55 -2.89 -14.79
CA ALA A 375 42.76 -3.36 -16.16
C ALA A 375 43.35 -2.27 -17.05
N ARG A 376 42.82 -1.04 -16.95
CA ARG A 376 43.31 0.11 -17.69
C ARG A 376 44.74 0.49 -17.28
N GLU A 377 45.07 0.45 -15.99
CA GLU A 377 46.41 0.73 -15.49
C GLU A 377 47.44 -0.27 -16.05
N VAL A 378 47.12 -1.57 -16.01
CA VAL A 378 47.95 -2.64 -16.59
C VAL A 378 48.09 -2.47 -18.10
N GLU A 379 47.02 -2.09 -18.80
CA GLU A 379 47.06 -1.84 -20.24
C GLU A 379 47.96 -0.64 -20.60
N ILE A 380 47.85 0.47 -19.87
CA ILE A 380 48.72 1.65 -20.04
C ILE A 380 50.18 1.28 -19.79
N TRP A 381 50.45 0.56 -18.69
CA TRP A 381 51.80 0.10 -18.36
C TRP A 381 52.33 -0.80 -19.49
N THR A 382 51.55 -1.78 -19.94
CA THR A 382 51.93 -2.71 -21.00
C THR A 382 52.28 -1.96 -22.27
N ASN A 383 51.40 -1.06 -22.74
CA ASN A 383 51.62 -0.28 -23.94
C ASN A 383 52.89 0.60 -23.85
N ASN A 384 53.18 1.14 -22.67
CA ASN A 384 54.41 1.89 -22.45
C ASN A 384 55.65 0.99 -22.52
N LYS A 385 55.62 -0.19 -21.90
CA LYS A 385 56.77 -1.13 -21.92
C LYS A 385 57.03 -1.71 -23.29
N LEU A 386 55.99 -2.05 -24.05
CA LEU A 386 56.15 -2.45 -25.46
C LEU A 386 56.84 -1.35 -26.28
N ARG A 387 56.48 -0.08 -26.05
CA ARG A 387 57.15 1.05 -26.71
C ARG A 387 58.61 1.18 -26.28
N THR A 388 58.92 0.94 -25.01
CA THR A 388 60.31 0.91 -24.52
C THR A 388 61.11 -0.21 -25.18
N PHE A 389 60.56 -1.42 -25.29
CA PHE A 389 61.24 -2.54 -25.95
C PHE A 389 61.39 -2.36 -27.46
N ALA A 390 60.56 -1.53 -28.10
CA ALA A 390 60.74 -1.15 -29.50
C ALA A 390 61.90 -0.15 -29.72
N GLN A 391 62.44 0.48 -28.67
CA GLN A 391 63.58 1.39 -28.78
C GLN A 391 64.91 0.64 -28.89
N PRO A 392 65.90 1.19 -29.61
CA PRO A 392 67.24 0.63 -29.63
C PRO A 392 67.87 0.76 -28.23
N HIS A 393 68.39 -0.35 -27.71
CA HIS A 393 69.02 -0.47 -26.39
C HIS A 393 68.08 -0.22 -25.20
N PRO A 394 67.12 -1.13 -24.93
CA PRO A 394 66.15 -0.97 -23.83
C PRO A 394 66.79 -0.92 -22.43
N PHE A 395 67.99 -1.51 -22.28
CA PHE A 395 68.73 -1.57 -21.03
C PHE A 395 70.12 -0.96 -21.17
N GLN A 396 70.50 -0.13 -20.20
CA GLN A 396 71.85 0.45 -20.12
C GLN A 396 72.65 -0.18 -18.98
N THR A 397 71.98 -0.51 -17.89
CA THR A 397 72.56 -1.07 -16.67
C THR A 397 71.85 -2.34 -16.22
N GLU A 398 72.53 -3.16 -15.43
CA GLU A 398 71.93 -4.34 -14.79
C GLU A 398 70.79 -3.95 -13.84
N GLN A 399 70.87 -2.75 -13.25
CA GLN A 399 69.81 -2.21 -12.39
C GLN A 399 68.50 -1.98 -13.17
N ASP A 400 68.58 -1.61 -14.46
CA ASP A 400 67.38 -1.44 -15.30
C ASP A 400 66.67 -2.77 -15.53
N VAL A 401 67.43 -3.86 -15.69
CA VAL A 401 66.89 -5.22 -15.85
C VAL A 401 66.21 -5.68 -14.57
N ILE A 402 66.85 -5.46 -13.41
CA ILE A 402 66.29 -5.81 -12.10
C ILE A 402 65.01 -5.00 -11.83
N ALA A 403 65.04 -3.68 -12.07
CA ALA A 403 63.87 -2.83 -11.89
C ALA A 403 62.70 -3.28 -12.79
N MET A 404 62.98 -3.63 -14.04
CA MET A 404 61.96 -4.13 -14.95
C MET A 404 61.38 -5.49 -14.51
N GLN A 405 62.21 -6.37 -13.97
CA GLN A 405 61.77 -7.66 -13.39
C GLN A 405 60.84 -7.46 -12.18
N GLU A 406 61.14 -6.50 -11.30
CA GLU A 406 60.30 -6.15 -10.16
C GLU A 406 58.96 -5.54 -10.58
N GLU A 407 58.97 -4.65 -11.58
CA GLU A 407 57.75 -4.11 -12.17
C GLU A 407 56.88 -5.22 -12.78
N LEU A 408 57.48 -6.13 -13.56
CA LEU A 408 56.78 -7.28 -14.14
C LEU A 408 56.07 -8.12 -13.07
N LYS A 409 56.79 -8.45 -12.00
CA LYS A 409 56.23 -9.20 -10.88
C LYS A 409 55.05 -8.47 -10.23
N THR A 410 55.17 -7.15 -10.04
CA THR A 410 54.07 -6.33 -9.51
C THR A 410 52.83 -6.40 -10.41
N GLN A 411 53.01 -6.40 -11.72
CA GLN A 411 51.87 -6.50 -12.65
C GLN A 411 51.28 -7.92 -12.73
N GLU A 412 52.08 -8.98 -12.56
CA GLU A 412 51.57 -10.34 -12.40
C GLU A 412 50.66 -10.45 -11.17
N GLU A 413 51.08 -9.91 -10.04
CA GLU A 413 50.29 -9.85 -8.80
C GLU A 413 48.99 -9.06 -9.02
N ASN A 414 49.02 -7.97 -9.80
CA ASN A 414 47.81 -7.22 -10.16
C ASN A 414 46.83 -8.05 -11.02
N VAL A 415 47.32 -8.85 -11.97
CA VAL A 415 46.48 -9.74 -12.78
C VAL A 415 45.86 -10.86 -11.92
N GLU A 416 46.60 -11.39 -10.95
CA GLU A 416 46.07 -12.35 -9.99
C GLU A 416 45.02 -11.72 -9.05
N GLN A 417 45.27 -10.48 -8.59
CA GLN A 417 44.31 -9.72 -7.81
C GLN A 417 43.02 -9.45 -8.61
N PHE A 418 43.15 -9.17 -9.91
CA PHE A 418 42.01 -9.01 -10.81
C PHE A 418 41.15 -10.28 -10.82
N HIS A 419 41.78 -11.45 -11.01
CA HIS A 419 41.09 -12.74 -11.01
C HIS A 419 40.38 -13.01 -9.68
N HIS A 420 41.08 -12.81 -8.55
CA HIS A 420 40.53 -13.05 -7.22
C HIS A 420 39.31 -12.17 -6.93
N ARG A 421 39.40 -10.87 -7.23
CA ARG A 421 38.27 -9.93 -7.08
C ARG A 421 37.13 -10.23 -8.05
N SER A 422 37.42 -10.74 -9.26
CA SER A 422 36.37 -11.21 -10.18
C SER A 422 35.59 -12.40 -9.60
N ALA A 423 36.29 -13.32 -8.92
CA ALA A 423 35.66 -14.41 -8.20
C ALA A 423 34.84 -13.94 -6.99
N GLU A 424 35.31 -12.94 -6.25
CA GLU A 424 34.56 -12.31 -5.15
C GLU A 424 33.26 -11.67 -5.63
N ILE A 425 33.29 -10.97 -6.78
CA ILE A 425 32.07 -10.42 -7.42
C ILE A 425 31.08 -11.55 -7.75
N LYS A 426 31.56 -12.66 -8.30
CA LYS A 426 30.72 -13.82 -8.61
C LYS A 426 30.04 -14.36 -7.33
N ASP A 427 30.77 -14.46 -6.23
CA ASP A 427 30.24 -14.97 -4.95
C ASP A 427 29.22 -13.99 -4.33
N ILE A 428 29.52 -12.69 -4.27
CA ILE A 428 28.61 -11.66 -3.71
C ILE A 428 27.31 -11.58 -4.50
N LEU A 429 27.40 -11.66 -5.84
CA LEU A 429 26.24 -11.60 -6.73
C LEU A 429 25.52 -12.95 -6.88
N HIS A 430 26.00 -14.02 -6.21
CA HIS A 430 25.46 -15.37 -6.30
C HIS A 430 25.32 -15.88 -7.76
N ASN A 431 26.25 -15.49 -8.62
CA ASN A 431 26.28 -15.91 -10.02
C ASN A 431 26.76 -17.36 -10.12
N SER A 432 26.23 -18.13 -11.06
CA SER A 432 26.69 -19.51 -11.31
C SER A 432 28.10 -19.56 -11.90
N GLU A 433 28.47 -18.53 -12.67
CA GLU A 433 29.73 -18.47 -13.41
C GLU A 433 30.39 -17.09 -13.26
N LEU A 434 31.72 -17.04 -13.44
CA LEU A 434 32.48 -15.79 -13.49
C LEU A 434 31.93 -14.89 -14.60
N PRO A 435 31.73 -13.58 -14.38
CA PRO A 435 31.14 -12.74 -15.41
C PRO A 435 32.00 -12.68 -16.67
N THR A 436 31.40 -12.99 -17.83
CA THR A 436 32.13 -13.16 -19.11
C THR A 436 32.91 -11.90 -19.51
N GLU A 437 32.35 -10.71 -19.27
CA GLU A 437 33.02 -9.43 -19.55
C GLU A 437 34.36 -9.32 -18.79
N LEU A 438 34.38 -9.68 -17.50
CA LEU A 438 35.61 -9.68 -16.70
C LEU A 438 36.59 -10.78 -17.15
N GLN A 439 36.10 -11.96 -17.53
CA GLN A 439 36.96 -13.02 -18.06
C GLN A 439 37.67 -12.60 -19.34
N VAL A 440 36.97 -11.92 -20.24
CA VAL A 440 37.55 -11.41 -21.50
C VAL A 440 38.63 -10.36 -21.21
N ILE A 441 38.37 -9.44 -20.29
CA ILE A 441 39.34 -8.43 -19.86
C ILE A 441 40.57 -9.09 -19.22
N GLU A 442 40.37 -10.05 -18.31
CA GLU A 442 41.47 -10.80 -17.68
C GLU A 442 42.32 -11.53 -18.73
N SER A 443 41.67 -12.23 -19.67
CA SER A 443 42.37 -12.94 -20.75
C SER A 443 43.17 -11.98 -21.62
N HIS A 444 42.63 -10.78 -21.88
CA HIS A 444 43.34 -9.75 -22.63
C HIS A 444 44.57 -9.23 -21.87
N MET A 445 44.42 -8.93 -20.58
CA MET A 445 45.53 -8.51 -19.70
C MET A 445 46.63 -9.58 -19.64
N ARG A 446 46.27 -10.86 -19.47
CA ARG A 446 47.22 -11.98 -19.46
C ARG A 446 47.99 -12.07 -20.76
N LYS A 447 47.29 -12.02 -21.90
CA LYS A 447 47.93 -12.04 -23.22
C LYS A 447 48.91 -10.87 -23.39
N ARG A 448 48.46 -9.67 -23.02
CA ARG A 448 49.24 -8.43 -23.10
C ARG A 448 50.50 -8.49 -22.25
N MET A 449 50.38 -9.05 -21.04
CA MET A 449 51.48 -9.28 -20.11
C MET A 449 52.49 -10.28 -20.66
N GLU A 450 52.02 -11.37 -21.27
CA GLU A 450 52.88 -12.38 -21.86
C GLU A 450 53.76 -11.81 -22.97
N GLU A 451 53.20 -10.98 -23.86
CA GLU A 451 53.97 -10.31 -24.90
C GLU A 451 55.08 -9.39 -24.33
N VAL A 452 54.86 -8.77 -23.16
CA VAL A 452 55.90 -7.97 -22.49
C VAL A 452 56.98 -8.88 -21.90
N LYS A 453 56.61 -10.04 -21.34
CA LYS A 453 57.57 -11.02 -20.80
C LYS A 453 58.46 -11.61 -21.89
N GLU A 454 57.89 -11.99 -23.02
CA GLU A 454 58.65 -12.51 -24.16
C GLU A 454 59.70 -11.48 -24.60
N LEU A 455 59.30 -10.24 -24.86
CA LEU A 455 60.24 -9.17 -25.23
C LEU A 455 61.26 -8.85 -24.13
N PHE A 456 60.86 -8.89 -22.86
CA PHE A 456 61.77 -8.72 -21.74
C PHE A 456 62.85 -9.81 -21.71
N THR A 457 62.47 -11.08 -21.89
CA THR A 457 63.42 -12.20 -21.91
C THR A 457 64.39 -12.06 -23.09
N GLU A 458 63.90 -11.76 -24.29
CA GLU A 458 64.74 -11.55 -25.47
C GLU A 458 65.72 -10.38 -25.28
N THR A 459 65.24 -9.23 -24.80
CA THR A 459 66.08 -8.03 -24.63
C THR A 459 67.06 -8.15 -23.46
N SER A 460 66.69 -8.87 -22.39
CA SER A 460 67.60 -9.19 -21.26
C SER A 460 68.71 -10.14 -21.69
N ASP A 461 68.39 -11.14 -22.51
CA ASP A 461 69.36 -12.08 -23.06
C ASP A 461 70.36 -11.37 -23.97
N VAL A 462 69.88 -10.51 -24.88
CA VAL A 462 70.73 -9.65 -25.72
C VAL A 462 71.63 -8.75 -24.87
N TYR A 463 71.10 -8.12 -23.81
CA TYR A 463 71.91 -7.30 -22.90
C TYR A 463 73.01 -8.12 -22.21
N ARG A 464 72.69 -9.32 -21.71
CA ARG A 464 73.64 -10.21 -21.05
C ARG A 464 74.75 -10.66 -21.99
N GLU A 465 74.41 -11.02 -23.22
CA GLU A 465 75.39 -11.35 -24.28
C GLU A 465 76.27 -10.15 -24.62
N LEU A 466 75.70 -8.96 -24.71
CA LEU A 466 76.44 -7.72 -24.98
C LEU A 466 77.45 -7.42 -23.85
N VAL A 467 77.04 -7.53 -22.59
CA VAL A 467 77.93 -7.33 -21.43
C VAL A 467 79.06 -8.35 -21.43
N ALA A 468 78.77 -9.63 -21.71
CA ALA A 468 79.77 -10.69 -21.80
C ALA A 468 80.78 -10.43 -22.93
N ALA A 469 80.28 -10.03 -24.11
CA ALA A 469 81.12 -9.71 -25.26
C ALA A 469 82.02 -8.49 -24.98
N LYS A 470 81.47 -7.43 -24.36
CA LYS A 470 82.24 -6.27 -23.92
C LYS A 470 83.35 -6.68 -22.94
N ALA A 471 83.03 -7.47 -21.91
CA ALA A 471 84.01 -7.95 -20.93
C ALA A 471 85.12 -8.79 -21.58
N GLN A 472 84.77 -9.64 -22.57
CA GLN A 472 85.74 -10.43 -23.32
C GLN A 472 86.69 -9.53 -24.14
N VAL A 473 86.17 -8.52 -24.84
CA VAL A 473 87.01 -7.59 -25.62
C VAL A 473 87.90 -6.77 -24.70
N THR A 474 87.41 -6.26 -23.57
CA THR A 474 88.22 -5.56 -22.55
C THR A 474 89.35 -6.47 -22.01
N ALA A 475 89.05 -7.73 -21.67
CA ALA A 475 90.06 -8.68 -21.17
C ALA A 475 91.15 -8.98 -22.22
N ARG A 476 90.76 -9.10 -23.50
CA ARG A 476 91.74 -9.29 -24.58
C ARG A 476 92.54 -8.03 -24.87
N MET A 477 91.93 -6.84 -24.78
CA MET A 477 92.58 -5.55 -24.96
C MET A 477 93.64 -5.31 -23.89
N THR A 478 93.30 -5.57 -22.61
CA THR A 478 94.25 -5.50 -21.49
C THR A 478 95.39 -6.51 -21.59
N GLY A 479 95.11 -7.73 -22.06
CA GLY A 479 96.13 -8.73 -22.38
C GLY A 479 97.11 -8.26 -23.46
N CYS A 480 96.59 -7.72 -24.57
CA CYS A 480 97.40 -7.15 -25.66
C CYS A 480 98.24 -5.96 -25.17
N MET A 481 97.63 -5.04 -24.40
CA MET A 481 98.32 -3.90 -23.78
C MET A 481 99.50 -4.34 -22.91
N SER A 482 99.30 -5.38 -22.10
CA SER A 482 100.34 -5.95 -21.25
C SER A 482 101.48 -6.57 -22.08
N SER A 483 101.15 -7.27 -23.16
CA SER A 483 102.14 -7.84 -24.09
C SER A 483 102.97 -6.74 -24.78
N VAL A 484 102.32 -5.71 -25.29
CA VAL A 484 102.97 -4.52 -25.90
C VAL A 484 103.87 -3.82 -24.87
N GLN A 485 103.41 -3.67 -23.62
CA GLN A 485 104.22 -3.10 -22.55
C GLN A 485 105.44 -3.96 -22.22
N MET A 486 105.31 -5.29 -22.19
CA MET A 486 106.43 -6.21 -22.01
C MET A 486 107.45 -6.11 -23.15
N ILE A 487 107.00 -5.95 -24.40
CA ILE A 487 107.88 -5.68 -25.56
C ILE A 487 108.60 -4.35 -25.37
N LYS A 488 107.87 -3.30 -24.97
CA LYS A 488 108.43 -1.96 -24.68
C LYS A 488 109.53 -2.02 -23.62
N ASP A 489 109.29 -2.72 -22.52
CA ASP A 489 110.26 -2.85 -21.44
C ASP A 489 111.45 -3.73 -21.84
N ALA A 490 111.23 -4.81 -22.59
CA ALA A 490 112.33 -5.60 -23.18
C ALA A 490 113.23 -4.73 -24.08
N LEU A 491 112.65 -3.87 -24.92
CA LEU A 491 113.37 -2.90 -25.76
C LEU A 491 114.16 -1.87 -24.95
N ARG A 492 113.65 -1.43 -23.79
CA ARG A 492 114.37 -0.52 -22.89
C ARG A 492 115.56 -1.21 -22.20
N THR A 493 115.41 -2.48 -21.87
CA THR A 493 116.47 -3.28 -21.21
C THR A 493 117.55 -3.80 -22.15
N LEU A 494 117.31 -3.76 -23.47
CA LEU A 494 118.30 -4.08 -24.49
C LEU A 494 119.44 -3.05 -24.47
N ALA A 495 120.44 -3.29 -23.62
CA ALA A 495 121.69 -2.54 -23.53
C ALA A 495 122.89 -3.50 -23.55
N ALA A 496 123.86 -3.19 -24.42
CA ALA A 496 125.21 -3.79 -24.49
C ALA A 496 125.29 -5.28 -24.91
N SER A 497 124.55 -5.69 -25.94
CA SER A 497 124.78 -6.96 -26.65
C SER A 497 125.64 -6.73 -27.91
N GLU A 498 126.44 -7.71 -28.31
CA GLU A 498 127.22 -7.68 -29.57
C GLU A 498 126.31 -7.45 -30.78
N GLY A 499 126.77 -6.63 -31.75
CA GLY A 499 125.92 -6.03 -32.78
C GLY A 499 125.11 -7.01 -33.66
N ALA A 500 125.54 -8.26 -33.82
CA ALA A 500 124.77 -9.27 -34.55
C ALA A 500 123.61 -9.85 -33.72
N GLN A 501 123.83 -10.09 -32.42
CA GLN A 501 122.81 -10.61 -31.50
C GLN A 501 121.74 -9.55 -31.22
N LEU A 502 122.14 -8.27 -31.11
CA LEU A 502 121.24 -7.14 -30.92
C LEU A 502 120.21 -7.00 -32.07
N ILE A 503 120.64 -7.15 -33.32
CA ILE A 503 119.74 -7.09 -34.48
C ILE A 503 118.78 -8.27 -34.47
N GLN A 504 119.25 -9.47 -34.11
CA GLN A 504 118.39 -10.65 -34.02
C GLN A 504 117.32 -10.50 -32.93
N ASP A 505 117.68 -9.97 -31.75
CA ASP A 505 116.75 -9.74 -30.64
C ASP A 505 115.71 -8.66 -30.98
N ILE A 506 116.12 -7.57 -31.66
CA ILE A 506 115.20 -6.53 -32.16
C ILE A 506 114.25 -7.11 -33.22
N GLN A 507 114.73 -7.97 -34.11
CA GLN A 507 113.91 -8.62 -35.13
C GLN A 507 112.85 -9.53 -34.49
N VAL A 508 113.21 -10.32 -33.47
CA VAL A 508 112.27 -11.16 -32.71
C VAL A 508 111.21 -10.30 -32.00
N LEU A 509 111.60 -9.18 -31.40
CA LEU A 509 110.65 -8.25 -30.76
C LEU A 509 109.76 -7.54 -31.80
N SER A 510 110.27 -7.25 -32.99
CA SER A 510 109.50 -6.69 -34.11
C SER A 510 108.45 -7.69 -34.62
N GLU A 511 108.79 -8.96 -34.75
CA GLU A 511 107.85 -10.02 -35.14
C GLU A 511 106.76 -10.22 -34.08
N LYS A 512 107.12 -10.17 -32.80
CA LYS A 512 106.15 -10.19 -31.69
C LYS A 512 105.23 -8.97 -31.72
N LEU A 513 105.75 -7.76 -31.95
CA LEU A 513 104.94 -6.55 -32.07
C LEU A 513 103.99 -6.61 -33.27
N GLN A 514 104.43 -7.21 -34.39
CA GLN A 514 103.60 -7.40 -35.57
C GLN A 514 102.40 -8.30 -35.27
N LEU A 515 102.62 -9.41 -34.56
CA LEU A 515 101.55 -10.31 -34.12
C LEU A 515 100.55 -9.59 -33.19
N GLU A 516 101.04 -8.79 -32.24
CA GLU A 516 100.18 -8.00 -31.35
C GLU A 516 99.42 -6.89 -32.11
N THR A 517 100.00 -6.32 -33.16
CA THR A 517 99.32 -5.34 -34.03
C THR A 517 98.12 -5.99 -34.74
N GLU A 518 98.31 -7.17 -35.34
CA GLU A 518 97.24 -7.91 -36.01
C GLU A 518 96.11 -8.32 -35.03
N GLN A 519 96.49 -8.67 -33.80
CA GLN A 519 95.54 -8.92 -32.72
C GLN A 519 94.77 -7.65 -32.32
N ALA A 520 95.44 -6.51 -32.21
CA ALA A 520 94.81 -5.23 -31.91
C ALA A 520 93.83 -4.81 -33.01
N ASP A 521 94.18 -4.98 -34.30
CA ASP A 521 93.28 -4.69 -35.43
C ASP A 521 92.01 -5.55 -35.38
N THR A 522 92.15 -6.84 -35.03
CA THR A 522 91.00 -7.74 -34.82
C THR A 522 90.12 -7.26 -33.66
N LEU A 523 90.72 -6.78 -32.57
CA LEU A 523 89.96 -6.24 -31.43
C LEU A 523 89.23 -4.95 -31.81
N MET A 524 89.84 -4.05 -32.58
CA MET A 524 89.18 -2.83 -33.05
C MET A 524 87.99 -3.12 -33.98
N GLN A 525 88.09 -4.17 -34.81
CA GLN A 525 86.93 -4.66 -35.58
C GLN A 525 85.81 -5.18 -34.66
N GLN A 526 86.15 -5.92 -33.61
CA GLN A 526 85.17 -6.37 -32.61
C GLN A 526 84.51 -5.21 -31.85
N VAL A 527 85.27 -4.18 -31.48
CA VAL A 527 84.74 -2.93 -30.88
C VAL A 527 83.78 -2.23 -31.84
N THR A 528 84.11 -2.19 -33.13
CA THR A 528 83.24 -1.60 -34.17
C THR A 528 81.93 -2.39 -34.32
N VAL A 529 81.97 -3.73 -34.25
CA VAL A 529 80.76 -4.56 -34.27
C VAL A 529 79.91 -4.32 -33.02
N LEU A 530 80.53 -4.24 -31.84
CA LEU A 530 79.83 -3.92 -30.59
C LEU A 530 79.17 -2.54 -30.64
N ALA A 531 79.78 -1.56 -31.32
CA ALA A 531 79.23 -0.21 -31.48
C ALA A 531 77.94 -0.13 -32.29
N ASN A 532 77.60 -1.16 -33.06
CA ASN A 532 76.32 -1.25 -33.77
C ASN A 532 75.18 -1.77 -32.90
N VAL A 533 75.50 -2.38 -31.75
CA VAL A 533 74.54 -3.12 -30.89
C VAL A 533 74.47 -2.55 -29.47
N ALA A 534 75.43 -1.71 -29.07
CA ALA A 534 75.48 -1.09 -27.76
C ALA A 534 75.24 0.42 -27.83
N SER A 535 74.82 1.01 -26.70
CA SER A 535 74.82 2.47 -26.58
C SER A 535 76.25 3.03 -26.63
N PRO A 536 76.44 4.22 -27.26
CA PRO A 536 77.73 4.89 -27.30
C PRO A 536 78.34 5.11 -25.90
N GLU A 537 77.49 5.45 -24.92
CA GLU A 537 77.90 5.70 -23.54
C GLU A 537 78.45 4.44 -22.88
N SER A 538 77.87 3.26 -23.18
CA SER A 538 78.36 1.99 -22.64
C SER A 538 79.74 1.62 -23.18
N LEU A 539 80.07 2.02 -24.41
CA LEU A 539 81.34 1.64 -25.05
C LEU A 539 82.49 2.62 -24.83
N LEU A 540 82.25 3.76 -24.19
CA LEU A 540 83.24 4.84 -24.05
C LEU A 540 84.58 4.35 -23.48
N SER A 541 84.56 3.65 -22.34
CA SER A 541 85.77 3.07 -21.72
C SER A 541 86.51 2.09 -22.64
N LEU A 542 85.78 1.29 -23.41
CA LEU A 542 86.39 0.32 -24.32
C LEU A 542 87.02 1.00 -25.54
N ALA A 543 86.43 2.10 -26.01
CA ALA A 543 86.98 2.92 -27.08
C ALA A 543 88.25 3.65 -26.63
N GLU A 544 88.28 4.17 -25.39
CA GLU A 544 89.47 4.76 -24.77
C GLU A 544 90.60 3.73 -24.64
N ASP A 545 90.31 2.52 -24.14
CA ASP A 545 91.27 1.42 -24.05
C ASP A 545 91.85 1.05 -25.43
N GLY A 546 90.99 1.03 -26.47
CA GLY A 546 91.40 0.76 -27.85
C GLY A 546 92.32 1.84 -28.41
N ALA A 547 92.01 3.12 -28.17
CA ALA A 547 92.85 4.25 -28.58
C ALA A 547 94.22 4.21 -27.88
N GLN A 548 94.23 3.95 -26.58
CA GLN A 548 95.46 3.81 -25.79
C GLN A 548 96.35 2.68 -26.30
N LEU A 549 95.75 1.56 -26.74
CA LEU A 549 96.50 0.42 -27.29
C LEU A 549 97.19 0.79 -28.60
N GLN A 550 96.48 1.45 -29.51
CA GLN A 550 97.04 1.89 -30.78
C GLN A 550 98.17 2.91 -30.61
N GLU A 551 98.05 3.82 -29.63
CA GLU A 551 99.10 4.75 -29.28
C GLU A 551 100.35 4.00 -28.78
N ASN A 552 100.18 3.08 -27.84
CA ASN A 552 101.29 2.28 -27.29
C ASN A 552 101.98 1.44 -28.37
N ILE A 553 101.23 0.79 -29.26
CA ILE A 553 101.80 0.04 -30.39
C ILE A 553 102.62 0.95 -31.30
N SER A 554 102.13 2.15 -31.59
CA SER A 554 102.82 3.15 -32.41
C SER A 554 104.12 3.62 -31.76
N GLU A 555 104.10 3.86 -30.45
CA GLU A 555 105.28 4.23 -29.68
C GLU A 555 106.34 3.13 -29.68
N VAL A 556 105.95 1.87 -29.42
CA VAL A 556 106.86 0.72 -29.43
C VAL A 556 107.42 0.50 -30.84
N ARG A 557 106.61 0.64 -31.89
CA ARG A 557 107.06 0.55 -33.30
C ARG A 557 108.13 1.60 -33.60
N ASN A 558 107.94 2.84 -33.16
CA ASN A 558 108.93 3.91 -33.31
C ASN A 558 110.22 3.61 -32.54
N MET A 559 110.14 3.07 -31.32
CA MET A 559 111.31 2.63 -30.55
C MET A 559 112.09 1.53 -31.27
N ILE A 560 111.41 0.55 -31.88
CA ILE A 560 112.05 -0.52 -32.65
C ILE A 560 112.83 0.06 -33.83
N ILE A 561 112.24 1.01 -34.57
CA ILE A 561 112.91 1.68 -35.70
C ILE A 561 114.19 2.36 -35.22
N LEU A 562 114.12 3.19 -34.17
CA LEU A 562 115.28 3.88 -33.61
C LEU A 562 116.36 2.91 -33.13
N LYS A 563 115.98 1.83 -32.44
CA LYS A 563 116.92 0.81 -31.95
C LYS A 563 117.59 0.03 -33.08
N LYS A 564 116.85 -0.22 -34.17
CA LYS A 564 117.39 -0.86 -35.36
C LYS A 564 118.42 0.04 -36.06
N GLU A 565 118.12 1.32 -36.21
CA GLU A 565 119.06 2.33 -36.74
C GLU A 565 120.33 2.45 -35.87
N GLU A 566 120.19 2.45 -34.54
CA GLU A 566 121.31 2.43 -33.60
C GLU A 566 122.18 1.16 -33.75
N ALA A 567 121.57 -0.02 -33.85
CA ALA A 567 122.26 -1.30 -34.02
C ALA A 567 122.99 -1.41 -35.38
N GLU A 568 122.40 -0.88 -36.45
CA GLU A 568 123.00 -0.82 -37.79
C GLU A 568 124.19 0.16 -37.83
N SER A 569 124.14 1.26 -37.07
CA SER A 569 125.27 2.21 -36.94
C SER A 569 126.48 1.63 -36.20
N LEU A 570 126.27 0.69 -35.27
CA LEU A 570 127.33 0.01 -34.51
C LEU A 570 128.04 -1.11 -35.30
N ASN A 571 127.37 -1.71 -36.30
CA ASN A 571 127.94 -2.75 -37.15
C ASN A 571 128.76 -2.23 -38.35
N ASN A 572 128.83 -0.90 -38.57
CA ASN A 572 129.49 -0.32 -39.75
C ASN A 572 130.50 0.80 -39.37
N PRO A 573 131.78 0.47 -39.08
CA PRO A 573 132.77 1.48 -38.69
C PRO A 573 133.41 2.28 -39.85
N GLN A 574 132.89 2.23 -41.08
CA GLN A 574 133.50 2.91 -42.23
C GLN A 574 132.49 3.71 -43.07
N GLN A 575 132.12 4.90 -42.60
CA GLN A 575 131.93 6.09 -43.46
C GLN A 575 131.76 7.35 -42.62
N ALA A 576 132.86 7.81 -42.03
CA ALA A 576 132.98 9.17 -41.51
C ALA A 576 134.39 9.70 -41.76
N LYS A 577 134.67 10.14 -42.99
CA LYS A 577 135.61 11.23 -43.37
C LYS A 577 135.81 11.29 -44.89
N TYR A 578 136.00 12.52 -45.39
CA TYR A 578 136.16 12.96 -46.79
C TYR A 578 134.82 13.06 -47.55
N ALA A 579 134.33 14.20 -48.02
CA ALA A 579 135.04 15.32 -48.64
C ALA A 579 134.49 16.69 -48.24
N GLN A 580 135.42 17.63 -48.14
CA GLN A 580 135.23 19.06 -47.97
C GLN A 580 135.36 19.73 -49.35
N VAL A 581 134.60 20.80 -49.57
CA VAL A 581 134.85 21.92 -50.51
C VAL A 581 134.59 21.69 -52.00
N THR A 582 133.50 22.31 -52.50
CA THR A 582 133.56 23.32 -53.58
C THR A 582 132.38 24.29 -53.45
N LYS A 583 132.70 25.58 -53.47
CA LYS A 583 131.75 26.70 -53.61
C LYS A 583 131.49 26.99 -55.10
N SER A 584 130.35 27.66 -55.31
CA SER A 584 130.03 28.65 -56.35
C SER A 584 129.26 28.22 -57.61
N ASP A 585 128.00 28.68 -57.58
CA ASP A 585 127.32 29.55 -58.54
C ASP A 585 126.48 29.00 -59.71
N ASP A 586 125.24 29.53 -59.67
CA ASP A 586 124.31 29.91 -60.73
C ASP A 586 123.73 28.85 -61.69
N LEU A 587 122.41 28.62 -61.54
CA LEU A 587 121.44 29.26 -62.42
C LEU A 587 120.00 29.15 -61.90
N HIS A 588 119.39 30.33 -61.79
CA HIS A 588 117.97 30.65 -61.65
C HIS A 588 117.05 29.76 -62.48
N PHE A 589 115.97 29.23 -61.88
CA PHE A 589 114.62 29.31 -62.48
C PHE A 589 113.56 29.31 -61.38
N GLN A 590 112.68 30.29 -61.51
CA GLN A 590 111.65 30.74 -60.58
C GLN A 590 110.31 30.12 -61.02
N VAL A 591 109.56 29.49 -60.12
CA VAL A 591 108.11 29.32 -60.28
C VAL A 591 107.43 29.54 -58.94
N THR A 592 106.54 30.53 -58.95
CA THR A 592 105.74 31.09 -57.85
C THR A 592 104.35 30.47 -57.90
N VAL A 593 103.79 30.02 -56.76
CA VAL A 593 102.33 29.95 -56.54
C VAL A 593 102.09 30.21 -55.03
N GLN A 594 101.95 31.46 -54.62
CA GLN A 594 100.71 32.24 -54.43
C GLN A 594 99.75 31.75 -53.33
N LYS A 595 99.87 32.46 -52.21
CA LYS A 595 98.87 32.73 -51.17
C LYS A 595 97.61 33.34 -51.80
N ILE A 596 96.43 32.79 -51.51
CA ILE A 596 95.16 33.51 -51.59
C ILE A 596 94.39 33.25 -50.29
N GLN A 597 94.17 34.35 -49.60
CA GLN A 597 93.24 34.56 -48.51
C GLN A 597 92.18 35.47 -49.15
N ASP A 598 90.90 35.08 -49.16
CA ASP A 598 89.75 35.99 -49.00
C ASP A 598 88.39 35.29 -49.13
N LEU A 599 87.60 35.55 -48.09
CA LEU A 599 86.15 35.82 -47.96
C LEU A 599 85.04 34.95 -48.63
N PRO A 600 83.84 34.91 -47.99
CA PRO A 600 82.67 34.11 -48.38
C PRO A 600 81.73 34.87 -49.35
N PRO A 601 80.67 34.21 -49.84
CA PRO A 601 79.42 34.93 -50.03
C PRO A 601 78.15 34.18 -49.58
N GLU A 602 77.33 34.97 -48.87
CA GLU A 602 75.89 35.22 -49.04
C GLU A 602 74.89 34.12 -49.43
N LYS A 603 73.93 34.00 -48.50
CA LYS A 603 72.49 33.84 -48.66
C LYS A 603 71.92 34.02 -50.07
N HIS A 604 71.08 33.06 -50.46
CA HIS A 604 69.89 33.32 -51.25
C HIS A 604 68.70 32.56 -50.66
N ASP A 605 67.71 33.33 -50.22
CA ASP A 605 66.33 32.89 -50.05
C ASP A 605 65.74 32.55 -51.43
N PHE A 606 65.00 31.45 -51.53
CA PHE A 606 63.76 31.36 -52.31
C PHE A 606 62.83 30.32 -51.70
N SER A 607 61.58 30.75 -51.56
CA SER A 607 60.45 30.10 -50.92
C SER A 607 59.86 28.89 -51.66
N ASN A 608 58.99 28.20 -50.92
CA ASN A 608 57.82 27.42 -51.33
C ASN A 608 58.03 26.02 -51.91
N THR A 609 57.62 25.01 -51.15
CA THR A 609 56.40 24.25 -51.49
C THR A 609 55.85 23.45 -50.28
N GLN A 610 54.69 23.87 -49.82
CA GLN A 610 53.51 23.03 -49.54
C GLN A 610 53.50 22.10 -48.32
N GLU A 611 52.96 22.64 -47.23
CA GLU A 611 52.20 21.90 -46.22
C GLU A 611 50.98 21.23 -46.87
N GLN A 612 50.80 19.94 -46.62
CA GLN A 612 49.49 19.30 -46.67
C GLN A 612 49.10 18.90 -45.26
N GLN A 613 47.92 19.38 -44.89
CA GLN A 613 47.10 18.97 -43.76
C GLN A 613 46.97 17.45 -43.70
N ASP A 614 46.95 16.91 -42.48
CA ASP A 614 45.89 15.97 -42.14
C ASP A 614 45.40 16.20 -40.71
N GLN A 615 44.09 16.43 -40.64
CA GLN A 615 43.27 16.45 -39.45
C GLN A 615 42.91 15.02 -39.07
N SER A 616 42.84 14.71 -37.79
CA SER A 616 41.85 13.78 -37.24
C SER A 616 41.63 14.09 -35.77
N SER A 617 40.49 14.73 -35.51
CA SER A 617 39.73 14.61 -34.27
C SER A 617 38.59 13.63 -34.49
#